data_AF-A0A7K4IKP5-F1
#
_entry.id   AF-A0A7K4IKP5-F1
#
_cell.length_a   1.000
_cell.length_b   1.000
_cell.length_c   1.000
_cell.angle_alpha   90.00
_cell.angle_beta   90.00
_cell.angle_gamma   90.00
#
_symmetry.space_group_name_H-M   'P 1'
#
loop_
_entity.id
_entity.type
_entity.pdbx_description
1 polymer ?
#
loop_
_entity_poly.entity_id
_entity_poly.type
_entity_poly.pdbx_seq_one_letter_code
_entity_poly.pdbx_strand_id
1 'polypeptide(L)' 'SMAVATNLGVVVHPRASEAEIDRIREFLKVDVEPSTVNSGVPYVASGIVANSKNALVGSLTSGPELLILSRILKV' A
#
# COMPACT_ATOMS: atom_id res chain seq x y z
N SER A 1 -11.68 -2.83 -2.54
CA SER A 1 -11.12 -2.68 -1.18
C SER A 1 -10.00 -1.64 -1.21
N MET A 2 -9.88 -0.80 -0.18
CA MET A 2 -9.18 0.50 -0.23
C MET A 2 -7.80 0.54 0.46
N ALA A 3 -7.37 -0.54 1.12
CA ALA A 3 -6.07 -0.60 1.79
C ALA A 3 -5.54 -2.04 1.87
N VAL A 4 -4.23 -2.18 1.97
CA VAL A 4 -3.53 -3.44 2.29
C VAL A 4 -2.56 -3.16 3.44
N ALA A 5 -2.69 -3.94 4.51
CA ALA A 5 -1.89 -3.81 5.71
C ALA A 5 -1.01 -5.04 5.92
N THR A 6 0.21 -4.80 6.37
CA THR A 6 1.13 -5.82 6.90
C THR A 6 1.61 -5.38 8.28
N ASN A 7 2.36 -6.22 8.99
CA ASN A 7 2.96 -5.83 10.26
C ASN A 7 4.09 -4.78 10.13
N LEU A 8 4.45 -4.38 8.90
CA LEU A 8 5.58 -3.47 8.62
C LEU A 8 5.15 -2.13 8.03
N GLY A 9 3.97 -2.08 7.39
CA GLY A 9 3.43 -0.90 6.74
C GLY A 9 2.07 -1.15 6.08
N VAL A 10 1.43 -0.05 5.69
CA VAL A 10 0.10 -0.04 5.07
C VAL A 10 0.12 0.81 3.81
N VAL A 11 -0.46 0.26 2.75
CA VAL A 11 -0.76 1.00 1.52
C VAL A 11 -2.24 1.33 1.51
N VAL A 12 -2.57 2.59 1.26
CA VAL A 12 -3.96 3.06 1.17
C VAL A 12 -4.28 3.64 -0.20
N HIS A 13 -5.58 3.81 -0.47
CA HIS A 13 -6.10 4.47 -1.65
C HIS A 13 -5.42 5.84 -1.87
N PRO A 14 -5.11 6.23 -3.13
CA PRO A 14 -4.31 7.43 -3.42
C PRO A 14 -4.95 8.76 -3.01
N ARG A 15 -6.26 8.75 -2.74
CA ARG A 15 -7.03 9.92 -2.26
C ARG A 15 -7.36 9.88 -0.77
N ALA A 16 -6.71 9.03 0.01
CA ALA A 16 -6.86 9.07 1.47
C ALA A 16 -6.41 10.44 1.99
N SER A 17 -7.21 11.04 2.86
CA SER A 17 -6.88 12.31 3.50
C SER A 17 -5.76 12.14 4.54
N GLU A 18 -5.02 13.21 4.82
CA GLU A 18 -3.97 13.19 5.86
C GLU A 18 -4.53 12.74 7.22
N ALA A 19 -5.72 13.20 7.59
CA ALA A 19 -6.39 12.80 8.83
C ALA A 19 -6.69 11.29 8.88
N GLU A 20 -7.08 10.66 7.77
CA GLU A 20 -7.27 9.21 7.69
C GLU A 20 -5.95 8.46 7.78
N ILE A 21 -4.92 8.93 7.07
CA ILE A 21 -3.57 8.36 7.08
C ILE A 21 -3.01 8.38 8.51
N ASP A 22 -3.12 9.51 9.20
CA ASP A 22 -2.61 9.68 10.56
C ASP A 22 -3.38 8.82 11.56
N ARG A 23 -4.70 8.69 11.41
CA ARG A 23 -5.50 7.81 12.26
C ARG A 23 -5.14 6.34 12.08
N ILE A 24 -4.88 5.90 10.85
CA ILE A 24 -4.43 4.53 10.57
C ILE A 24 -3.02 4.30 11.14
N ARG A 25 -2.10 5.25 10.94
CA ARG A 25 -0.73 5.21 11.47
C ARG A 25 -0.74 5.13 13.00
N GLU A 26 -1.57 5.93 13.65
CA GLU A 26 -1.70 5.94 15.11
C GLU A 26 -2.28 4.62 15.63
N PHE A 27 -3.27 4.05 14.95
CA PHE A 27 -3.92 2.82 15.43
C PHE A 27 -3.05 1.58 15.19
N LEU A 28 -2.46 1.46 14.00
CA LEU A 28 -1.70 0.28 13.59
C LEU A 28 -0.22 0.34 13.94
N LYS A 29 0.30 1.52 14.33
CA LYS A 29 1.69 1.75 14.74
C LYS A 29 2.72 1.35 13.66
N VAL A 30 2.36 1.53 12.40
CA VAL A 30 3.21 1.28 11.23
C VAL A 30 3.09 2.43 10.23
N ASP A 31 4.05 2.52 9.31
CA ASP A 31 4.05 3.53 8.26
C ASP A 31 2.86 3.35 7.31
N VAL A 32 2.26 4.46 6.85
CA VAL A 32 1.10 4.47 5.96
C VAL A 32 1.38 5.41 4.78
N GLU A 33 1.25 4.92 3.56
CA GLU A 33 1.46 5.72 2.34
C GLU A 33 0.36 5.49 1.29
N PRO A 34 -0.15 6.55 0.64
CA PRO A 34 -1.05 6.41 -0.50
C PRO A 34 -0.32 5.89 -1.74
N SER A 35 -0.91 4.92 -2.44
CA SER A 35 -0.36 4.41 -3.71
C SER A 35 -1.44 3.81 -4.61
N THR A 36 -1.04 3.40 -5.81
CA THR A 36 -1.86 2.66 -6.78
C THR A 36 -1.19 1.34 -7.15
N VAL A 37 -1.94 0.48 -7.83
CA VAL A 37 -1.44 -0.77 -8.41
C VAL A 37 -1.86 -0.85 -9.88
N ASN A 38 -1.24 -1.75 -10.65
CA ASN A 38 -1.68 -2.04 -12.02
C ASN A 38 -1.82 -0.79 -12.91
N SER A 39 -0.83 0.11 -12.90
CA SER A 39 -0.82 1.34 -13.72
C SER A 39 -1.97 2.31 -13.37
N GLY A 40 -2.10 2.64 -12.09
CA GLY A 40 -3.00 3.69 -11.61
C GLY A 40 -4.35 3.21 -11.08
N VAL A 41 -4.57 1.89 -10.95
CA VAL A 41 -5.78 1.36 -10.33
C VAL A 41 -5.76 1.72 -8.84
N PRO A 42 -6.78 2.45 -8.35
CA PRO A 42 -6.75 2.98 -6.99
C PRO A 42 -7.23 1.98 -5.93
N TYR A 43 -7.79 0.84 -6.36
CA TYR A 43 -8.22 -0.24 -5.49
C TYR A 43 -7.04 -1.16 -5.14
N VAL A 44 -6.10 -0.67 -4.33
CA VAL A 44 -4.83 -1.35 -4.03
C VAL A 44 -4.98 -2.83 -3.69
N ALA A 45 -5.96 -3.19 -2.86
CA ALA A 45 -6.22 -4.58 -2.47
C ALA A 45 -6.67 -5.53 -3.59
N SER A 46 -7.06 -5.04 -4.78
CA SER A 46 -7.35 -5.91 -5.92
C SER A 46 -6.11 -6.32 -6.72
N GLY A 47 -4.99 -5.62 -6.54
CA GLY A 47 -3.78 -5.81 -7.33
C GLY A 47 -2.55 -6.25 -6.54
N ILE A 48 -2.69 -6.44 -5.22
CA ILE A 48 -1.60 -6.86 -4.34
C ILE A 48 -2.09 -7.81 -3.24
N VAL A 49 -1.28 -8.82 -2.94
CA VAL A 49 -1.35 -9.61 -1.71
C VAL A 49 0.04 -9.56 -1.07
N ALA A 50 0.13 -9.15 0.19
CA ALA A 50 1.41 -8.96 0.86
C ALA A 50 1.40 -9.49 2.30
N ASN A 51 2.58 -9.84 2.78
CA ASN A 51 2.86 -10.14 4.17
C ASN A 51 4.20 -9.46 4.56
N SER A 52 4.69 -9.70 5.77
CA SER A 52 5.93 -9.10 6.28
C SER A 52 7.23 -9.65 5.67
N LYS A 53 7.15 -10.50 4.63
CA LYS A 53 8.30 -11.13 3.98
C LYS A 53 8.32 -10.91 2.47
N ASN A 54 7.14 -10.83 1.84
CA ASN A 54 7.01 -10.64 0.39
C ASN A 54 5.68 -9.99 0.01
N ALA A 55 5.64 -9.47 -1.22
CA ALA A 55 4.44 -9.00 -1.88
C ALA A 55 4.33 -9.63 -3.28
N LEU A 56 3.12 -10.10 -3.61
CA LEU A 56 2.73 -10.49 -4.96
C LEU A 56 1.84 -9.39 -5.52
N VAL A 57 2.22 -8.86 -6.69
CA VAL A 57 1.55 -7.74 -7.34
C VAL A 57 1.16 -8.10 -8.76
N GLY A 58 0.12 -7.46 -9.28
CA GLY A 58 -0.32 -7.67 -10.65
C GLY A 58 0.75 -7.23 -11.66
N SER A 59 0.82 -7.93 -12.80
CA SER A 59 1.87 -7.77 -13.82
C SER A 59 1.90 -6.40 -14.49
N LEU A 60 0.83 -5.62 -14.36
CA LEU A 60 0.72 -4.26 -14.90
C LEU A 60 1.18 -3.19 -13.90
N THR A 61 1.67 -3.58 -12.73
CA THR A 61 2.20 -2.63 -11.73
C THR A 61 3.50 -2.02 -12.24
N SER A 62 3.54 -0.69 -12.29
CA SER A 62 4.63 0.07 -12.89
C SER A 62 5.85 0.17 -11.95
N GLY A 63 7.02 0.46 -12.51
CA GLY A 63 8.26 0.65 -11.73
C GLY A 63 8.14 1.64 -10.57
N PRO A 64 7.55 2.84 -10.75
CA PRO A 64 7.31 3.78 -9.66
C PRO A 64 6.37 3.23 -8.57
N GLU A 65 5.29 2.52 -8.96
CA GLU A 65 4.40 1.86 -7.99
C GLU A 65 5.16 0.79 -7.21
N LEU A 66 5.94 -0.06 -7.89
CA LEU A 66 6.77 -1.09 -7.24
C LEU A 66 7.75 -0.49 -6.23
N LEU A 67 8.37 0.66 -6.55
CA LEU A 67 9.29 1.34 -5.63
C LEU A 67 8.58 1.84 -4.36
N ILE A 68 7.37 2.37 -4.49
CA ILE A 68 6.59 2.82 -3.33
C ILE A 68 6.17 1.62 -2.49
N LEU A 69 5.62 0.58 -3.13
CA LEU A 69 5.12 -0.63 -2.48
C LEU A 69 6.24 -1.38 -1.74
N SER A 70 7.42 -1.56 -2.35
CA SER A 70 8.57 -2.22 -1.71
C SER A 70 9.08 -1.43 -0.50
N ARG A 71 9.15 -0.11 -0.63
CA ARG A 71 9.60 0.78 0.47
C ARG A 71 8.65 0.74 1.65
N ILE A 72 7.35 0.91 1.43
CA ILE A 72 6.36 1.00 2.51
C ILE A 72 6.10 -0.35 3.18
N LEU A 73 6.05 -1.43 2.40
CA LEU A 73 5.83 -2.78 2.91
C LEU A 73 7.13 -3.45 3.40
N LYS A 74 8.29 -2.85 3.12
CA LYS A 74 9.63 -3.31 3.52
C LYS A 74 9.96 -4.70 2.95
N VAL A 75 9.62 -4.92 1.68
CA VAL A 75 9.79 -6.19 0.93
C VAL A 75 10.43 -5.98 -0.44
#